data_AF-A0A194XEA2-F1
#
_entry.id   AF-A0A194XEA2-F1
#
_cell.length_a   1.000
_cell.length_b   1.000
_cell.length_c   1.000
_cell.angle_alpha   90.00
_cell.angle_beta   90.00
_cell.angle_gamma   90.00
#
_symmetry.space_group_name_H-M   'P 1'
#
loop_
_entity.id
_entity.type
_entity.pdbx_description
1 polymer ?
#
loop_
_entity_poly.entity_id
_entity_poly.type
_entity_poly.pdbx_seq_one_letter_code
_entity_poly.pdbx_strand_id
1 'polypeptide(L)' 'MTTIDLANNGNTLYAIWNAEFQMKIPGQEGTMEGNGILRVVLKDGKVAVWTFFEDPTPFVAMAMKGQMG' A
#
# COMPACT_ATOMS: atom_id res chain seq x y z
N MET A 1 -2.66 -11.46 8.76
CA MET A 1 -3.78 -10.91 9.55
C MET A 1 -3.83 -9.42 9.23
N THR A 2 -4.84 -8.95 8.51
CA THR A 2 -4.96 -7.53 8.15
C THR A 2 -5.76 -6.83 9.24
N THR A 3 -5.09 -6.03 10.05
CA THR A 3 -5.73 -5.23 11.10
C THR A 3 -6.00 -3.86 10.54
N ILE A 4 -7.26 -3.55 10.23
CA ILE A 4 -7.67 -2.24 9.72
C ILE A 4 -8.25 -1.46 10.90
N ASP A 5 -7.44 -0.61 11.53
CA ASP A 5 -7.94 0.37 12.49
C ASP A 5 -8.55 1.53 11.70
N LEU A 6 -9.89 1.61 11.70
CA LEU A 6 -10.66 2.61 10.96
C LEU A 6 -10.94 3.83 11.83
N ALA A 7 -10.37 4.97 11.47
CA ALA A 7 -10.77 6.27 12.01
C ALA A 7 -11.57 7.04 10.94
N ASN A 8 -12.82 7.39 11.25
CA ASN A 8 -13.69 8.21 10.39
C ASN A 8 -13.92 9.58 11.04
N ASN A 9 -13.53 10.67 10.36
CA ASN A 9 -13.78 12.05 10.82
C ASN A 9 -14.92 12.76 10.07
N GLY A 10 -15.88 12.00 9.54
CA GLY A 10 -17.02 12.48 8.76
C GLY A 10 -16.81 12.21 7.27
N ASN A 11 -15.80 12.84 6.68
CA ASN A 11 -15.48 12.70 5.24
C ASN A 11 -14.13 12.03 4.98
N THR A 12 -13.34 11.70 6.00
CA THR A 12 -12.05 11.01 5.80
C THR A 12 -12.00 9.71 6.59
N LEU A 13 -11.61 8.64 5.91
CA LEU A 13 -11.31 7.32 6.48
C LEU A 13 -9.80 7.13 6.49
N TYR A 14 -9.27 6.61 7.59
CA TYR A 14 -7.89 6.12 7.68
C TYR A 14 -7.92 4.62 7.94
N ALA A 15 -7.01 3.88 7.32
CA ALA A 15 -6.84 2.45 7.51
C ALA A 15 -5.35 2.12 7.55
N ILE A 16 -4.93 1.30 8.51
CA ILE A 16 -3.61 0.66 8.45
C ILE A 16 -3.78 -0.64 7.64
N TRP A 17 -2.81 -0.95 6.79
CA TRP A 17 -2.83 -2.18 6.01
C TRP A 17 -1.47 -2.89 6.06
N ASN A 18 -1.54 -4.21 5.94
CA ASN A 18 -0.39 -5.11 5.84
C ASN A 18 -0.81 -6.25 4.90
N ALA A 19 -0.05 -6.46 3.83
CA ALA A 19 -0.36 -7.43 2.80
C ALA A 19 0.90 -7.90 2.06
N GLU A 20 0.82 -9.10 1.48
CA GLU A 20 1.81 -9.59 0.53
C GLU A 20 1.29 -9.43 -0.90
N PHE A 21 2.14 -8.95 -1.79
CA PHE A 21 1.82 -8.75 -3.19
C PHE A 21 2.75 -9.57 -4.07
N GLN A 22 2.19 -10.22 -5.08
CA GLN A 22 2.98 -10.68 -6.21
C GLN A 22 3.18 -9.51 -7.17
N MET A 23 4.42 -9.06 -7.30
CA MET A 23 4.79 -7.98 -8.19
C MET A 23 5.42 -8.52 -9.46
N LYS A 24 4.93 -8.00 -10.58
CA LYS A 24 5.46 -8.27 -11.91
C LYS A 24 5.73 -6.93 -12.58
N ILE A 25 7.00 -6.54 -12.58
CA ILE A 25 7.50 -5.35 -13.29
C ILE A 25 8.42 -5.84 -14.40
N PRO A 26 8.46 -5.19 -15.57
CA PRO A 26 9.41 -5.56 -16.62
C PRO A 26 10.85 -5.66 -16.09
N GLY A 27 11.45 -6.84 -16.19
CA GLY A 27 12.80 -7.13 -15.69
C GLY A 27 12.86 -7.61 -14.23
N GLN A 28 11.73 -7.72 -13.53
CA GLN A 28 11.71 -8.09 -12.11
C GLN A 28 10.36 -8.70 -11.68
N GLU A 29 10.39 -9.95 -11.23
CA GLU A 29 9.23 -10.61 -10.64
C GLU A 29 9.56 -11.08 -9.22
N GLY A 30 8.61 -10.95 -8.30
CA GLY A 30 8.80 -11.40 -6.93
C GLY A 30 7.61 -11.18 -6.02
N THR A 31 7.67 -11.74 -4.81
CA THR A 31 6.74 -11.44 -3.73
C THR A 31 7.31 -10.30 -2.89
N MET A 32 6.49 -9.28 -2.64
CA MET A 32 6.81 -8.16 -1.78
C MET A 32 5.84 -8.11 -0.60
N GLU A 33 6.36 -8.06 0.62
CA GLU A 33 5.56 -7.71 1.79
C GLU A 33 5.46 -6.19 1.89
N GLY A 34 4.24 -5.66 1.97
CA GLY A 34 3.98 -4.24 2.10
C GLY A 34 3.18 -3.93 3.35
N ASN A 35 3.44 -2.76 3.92
CA ASN A 35 2.66 -2.18 4.99
C ASN A 35 2.50 -0.67 4.78
N GLY A 36 1.44 -0.10 5.34
CA GLY A 36 1.22 1.33 5.19
C GLY A 36 -0.08 1.83 5.79
N ILE A 37 -0.35 3.09 5.48
CA ILE A 37 -1.57 3.82 5.86
C ILE A 37 -2.30 4.23 4.60
N LEU A 38 -3.57 3.87 4.50
CA LEU A 38 -4.50 4.34 3.49
C LEU A 38 -5.34 5.48 4.08
N ARG A 39 -5.36 6.62 3.40
CA ARG A 39 -6.27 7.74 3.67
C ARG A 39 -7.25 7.88 2.51
N VAL A 40 -8.54 7.84 2.79
CA VAL A 40 -9.62 8.01 1.79
C VAL A 40 -10.47 9.21 2.18
N VAL A 41 -10.61 10.18 1.28
CA VAL A 41 -11.55 11.30 1.42
C VAL A 41 -12.78 11.02 0.58
N LEU A 42 -13.95 11.11 1.20
CA LEU A 42 -15.26 10.96 0.59
C LEU A 42 -15.84 12.34 0.25
N LYS A 43 -16.54 12.43 -0.88
CA LYS A 43 -17.38 13.56 -1.28
C LYS A 43 -18.71 13.00 -1.78
N ASP A 44 -19.82 13.48 -1.22
CA ASP A 44 -21.17 13.03 -1.56
C ASP A 44 -21.33 11.49 -1.49
N GLY A 45 -20.72 10.89 -0.46
CA GLY A 45 -20.74 9.43 -0.24
C GLY A 45 -19.85 8.61 -1.17
N LYS A 46 -19.08 9.25 -2.07
CA LYS A 46 -18.19 8.59 -3.03
C LYS A 46 -16.73 8.87 -2.71
N VAL A 47 -15.84 7.96 -3.08
CA VAL A 47 -14.38 8.16 -2.99
C VAL A 47 -14.00 9.31 -3.92
N ALA A 48 -13.46 10.39 -3.35
CA ALA A 48 -12.95 11.54 -4.08
C ALA A 48 -11.42 11.50 -4.19
N VAL A 49 -10.74 11.16 -3.09
CA VAL A 49 -9.28 11.05 -3.04
C VAL A 49 -8.90 9.82 -2.24
N TRP A 50 -7.88 9.10 -2.70
CA TRP A 50 -7.20 8.08 -1.92
C TRP A 50 -5.69 8.35 -1.92
N THR A 51 -5.03 8.06 -0.80
CA THR A 51 -3.58 8.25 -0.65
C THR A 51 -3.03 7.08 0.13
N PHE A 52 -1.99 6.45 -0.41
CA PHE A 52 -1.22 5.40 0.23
C PHE A 52 0.09 5.99 0.73
N PHE A 53 0.36 5.79 2.01
CA PHE A 53 1.65 6.04 2.63
C PHE A 53 2.28 4.68 2.92
N GLU A 54 3.34 4.35 2.19
CA GLU A 54 3.95 3.03 2.21
C GLU A 54 5.45 3.17 2.44
N ASP A 55 6.06 2.22 3.15
CA ASP A 55 7.52 2.11 3.22
C ASP A 55 8.04 1.58 1.87
N PRO A 56 8.88 2.32 1.14
CA PRO A 56 9.42 1.85 -0.14
C PRO A 56 10.53 0.80 0.03
N THR A 57 11.03 0.55 1.24
CA THR A 57 12.17 -0.34 1.50
C THR A 57 11.98 -1.76 0.94
N PRO A 58 10.82 -2.44 1.12
CA PRO A 58 10.60 -3.78 0.56
C PRO A 58 10.65 -3.79 -0.97
N PHE A 59 10.13 -2.75 -1.62
CA PHE A 59 10.20 -2.58 -3.07
C PHE A 59 11.64 -2.42 -3.54
N VAL A 60 12.41 -1.54 -2.91
CA VAL A 60 13.83 -1.31 -3.23
C VAL A 60 14.65 -2.58 -3.02
N ALA A 61 14.41 -3.31 -1.93
CA ALA A 61 15.10 -4.57 -1.66
C ALA A 61 14.80 -5.64 -2.73
N MET A 62 13.55 -5.73 -3.19
CA MET A 62 13.18 -6.59 -4.31
C MET A 62 13.90 -6.16 -5.60
N ALA A 63 14.01 -4.86 -5.85
CA ALA A 63 14.65 -4.32 -7.06
C ALA A 63 16.15 -4.56 -7.11
N MET A 64 16.84 -4.38 -5.98
CA MET A 64 18.25 -4.69 -5.87
C MET A 64 18.54 -6.19 -6.10
N LYS A 65 17.66 -7.09 -5.63
CA LYS A 65 17.80 -8.54 -5.91
C LYS A 65 17.69 -8.88 -7.40
N GLY A 66 16.79 -8.21 -8.13
CA GLY A 66 16.63 -8.41 -9.58
C GLY A 66 17.83 -7.92 -10.41
N GLN A 67 18.63 -6.99 -9.89
CA GLN A 67 19.79 -6.42 -10.58
C GLN A 67 21.11 -7.18 -10.34
N MET A 68 21.13 -8.15 -9.42
CA MET A 68 22.31 -8.99 -9.16
C MET A 68 22.32 -10.30 -9.98
N GLY A 69 21.38 -10.46 -10.92
CA GLY A 69 21.29 -11.57 -11.87
C GLY A 69 21.91 -11.24 -13.22
#